data_AF-A0A965PJ04-F1
#
_entry.id   AF-A0A965PJ04-F1
#
_cell.length_a   1.000
_cell.length_b   1.000
_cell.length_c   1.000
_cell.angle_alpha   90.00
_cell.angle_beta   90.00
_cell.angle_gamma   90.00
#
_symmetry.space_group_name_H-M   'P 1'
#
loop_
_entity.id
_entity.type
_entity.pdbx_description
1 polymer ?
#
loop_
_entity_poly.entity_id
_entity_poly.type
_entity_poly.pdbx_seq_one_letter_code
_entity_poly.pdbx_strand_id
1 'polypeptide(L)'
;MLNIQVTVAEAIAIAHTASNDLHDRIVSALEMALGVNQRRVVTITGGMTLDNRIPCIKAIRLHTGWGLKESKEWTDFLVGGWKGDKWYPAATNTKQSITLKTPEAAENLLRDLAGLGCEGYLS
;
A
#
# COMPACT_ATOMS: atom_id res chain seq x y z
N MET A 1 29.31 22.33 2.15
CA MET A 1 28.94 20.90 2.33
C MET A 1 30.06 20.05 1.78
N LEU A 2 30.58 19.11 2.57
CA LEU A 2 31.50 18.08 2.09
C LEU A 2 30.66 16.93 1.52
N ASN A 3 31.03 16.42 0.34
CA ASN A 3 30.37 15.26 -0.26
C ASN A 3 31.28 14.04 -0.07
N ILE A 4 30.77 13.00 0.58
CA ILE A 4 31.53 11.78 0.90
C ILE A 4 30.85 10.63 0.17
N GLN A 5 31.63 9.89 -0.63
CA GLN A 5 31.18 8.66 -1.28
C GLN A 5 31.64 7.48 -0.43
N VAL A 6 30.71 6.57 -0.11
CA VAL A 6 30.97 5.33 0.61
C VAL A 6 30.30 4.17 -0.12
N THR A 7 30.88 2.99 0.00
CA THR A 7 30.27 1.73 -0.43
C THR A 7 29.12 1.34 0.50
N VAL A 8 28.26 0.42 0.06
CA VAL A 8 27.15 -0.11 0.88
C VAL A 8 27.69 -0.79 2.15
N ALA A 9 28.80 -1.54 2.04
CA ALA A 9 29.42 -2.20 3.19
C ALA A 9 29.90 -1.19 4.24
N GLU A 10 30.53 -0.10 3.79
CA GLU A 10 30.97 0.99 4.68
C GLU A 10 29.78 1.72 5.30
N ALA A 11 28.71 1.99 4.54
CA ALA A 11 27.50 2.60 5.06
C ALA A 11 26.85 1.76 6.17
N ILE A 12 26.82 0.43 6.02
CA ILE A 12 26.33 -0.50 7.05
C ILE A 12 27.23 -0.49 8.29
N ALA A 13 28.55 -0.53 8.10
CA ALA A 13 29.51 -0.48 9.21
C ALA A 13 29.41 0.84 10.01
N ILE A 14 29.21 1.97 9.31
CA ILE A 14 28.96 3.27 9.94
C ILE A 14 27.63 3.24 10.69
N ALA A 15 26.55 2.79 10.06
CA ALA A 15 25.23 2.73 10.70
C ALA A 15 25.27 1.91 12.00
N HIS A 16 26.02 0.81 12.04
CA HIS A 16 26.14 -0.06 13.22
C HIS A 16 26.81 0.60 14.43
N THR A 17 27.66 1.61 14.20
CA THR A 17 28.40 2.34 15.25
C THR A 17 27.89 3.76 15.46
N ALA A 18 26.89 4.17 14.68
CA ALA A 18 26.33 5.52 14.69
C ALA A 18 25.35 5.74 15.86
N SER A 19 25.03 7.01 16.11
CA SER A 19 23.85 7.36 16.91
C SER A 19 22.57 6.91 16.21
N ASN A 20 21.49 6.68 16.97
CA ASN A 20 20.19 6.24 16.42
C ASN A 20 19.69 7.16 15.28
N ASP A 21 19.86 8.48 15.41
CA ASP A 21 19.49 9.44 14.35
C ASP A 21 20.26 9.20 13.04
N LEU A 22 21.58 9.04 13.12
CA LEU A 22 22.40 8.84 11.94
C LEU A 22 22.19 7.44 11.34
N HIS A 23 22.00 6.42 12.18
CA HIS A 23 21.58 5.08 11.74
C HIS A 23 20.29 5.15 10.92
N ASP A 24 19.23 5.77 11.45
CA ASP A 24 17.92 5.83 10.80
C ASP A 24 17.98 6.61 9.48
N ARG A 25 18.80 7.65 9.42
CA ARG A 25 19.04 8.42 8.18
C ARG A 25 19.78 7.61 7.13
N ILE A 26 20.79 6.82 7.52
CA ILE A 26 21.52 5.93 6.60
C ILE A 26 20.58 4.84 6.07
N VAL A 27 19.81 4.19 6.95
CA VAL A 27 18.83 3.17 6.55
C VAL A 27 17.80 3.77 5.60
N SER A 28 17.22 4.93 5.93
CA SER A 28 16.23 5.60 5.07
C SER A 28 16.83 5.97 3.70
N ALA A 29 18.08 6.43 3.65
CA ALA A 29 18.75 6.73 2.39
C ALA A 29 18.98 5.48 1.52
N LEU A 30 19.36 4.36 2.13
CA LEU A 30 19.49 3.08 1.46
C LEU A 30 18.14 2.55 0.96
N GLU A 31 17.09 2.62 1.78
CA GLU A 31 15.74 2.22 1.40
C GLU A 31 15.19 3.03 0.23
N MET A 32 15.46 4.34 0.18
CA MET A 32 15.08 5.19 -0.95
C MET A 32 15.87 4.86 -2.22
N ALA A 33 17.20 4.69 -2.09
CA ALA A 33 18.08 4.36 -3.22
C ALA A 33 17.78 2.98 -3.82
N LEU A 34 17.39 2.02 -2.98
CA LEU A 34 16.98 0.67 -3.39
C LEU A 34 15.50 0.60 -3.81
N GLY A 35 14.75 1.69 -3.69
CA GLY A 35 13.33 1.75 -4.06
C GLY A 35 12.38 0.98 -3.12
N VAL A 36 12.85 0.56 -1.95
CA VAL A 36 12.10 -0.28 -0.99
C VAL A 36 11.10 0.53 -0.15
N ASN A 37 11.31 1.85 -0.04
CA ASN A 37 10.42 2.76 0.71
C ASN A 37 9.91 3.93 -0.15
N GLN A 38 9.61 3.64 -1.42
CA GLN A 38 8.91 4.56 -2.32
C GLN A 38 7.40 4.33 -2.20
N ARG A 39 6.84 4.81 -1.07
CA ARG A 39 5.43 4.62 -0.79
C ARG A 39 4.56 5.23 -1.86
N ARG A 40 3.57 4.47 -2.32
CA ARG A 40 2.57 4.93 -3.28
C ARG A 40 1.18 4.66 -2.77
N VAL A 41 0.28 5.57 -3.07
CA VAL A 41 -1.12 5.49 -2.65
C VAL A 41 -1.95 5.04 -3.85
N VAL A 42 -2.65 3.92 -3.71
CA VAL A 42 -3.69 3.50 -4.64
C VAL A 42 -5.01 4.03 -4.12
N THR A 43 -5.73 4.81 -4.92
CA THR A 43 -7.07 5.29 -4.59
C THR A 43 -8.08 4.65 -5.52
N ILE A 44 -9.05 3.93 -4.95
CA ILE A 44 -10.19 3.36 -5.69
C ILE A 44 -11.38 4.30 -5.56
N THR A 45 -11.99 4.62 -6.68
CA THR A 45 -13.09 5.60 -6.81
C THR A 45 -14.42 4.98 -7.19
N GLY A 46 -14.43 3.73 -7.69
CA GLY A 46 -15.64 3.09 -8.17
C GLY A 46 -15.41 1.67 -8.69
N GLY A 47 -16.45 1.08 -9.28
CA GLY A 47 -16.38 -0.22 -9.96
C GLY A 47 -16.34 -1.47 -9.06
N MET A 48 -16.12 -1.32 -7.76
CA MET A 48 -16.22 -2.43 -6.81
C MET A 48 -17.69 -2.70 -6.46
N THR A 49 -18.15 -3.92 -6.72
CA THR A 49 -19.51 -4.42 -6.46
C THR A 49 -19.46 -5.67 -5.58
N LEU A 50 -20.61 -6.18 -5.16
CA LEU A 50 -20.67 -7.44 -4.40
C LEU A 50 -20.11 -8.64 -5.19
N ASP A 51 -20.23 -8.63 -6.52
CA ASP A 51 -19.84 -9.74 -7.38
C ASP A 51 -18.32 -9.84 -7.54
N ASN A 52 -17.62 -8.71 -7.68
CA ASN A 52 -16.15 -8.68 -7.81
C ASN A 52 -15.43 -8.46 -6.47
N ARG A 53 -16.16 -8.34 -5.36
CA ARG A 53 -15.59 -8.05 -4.04
C ARG A 53 -14.61 -9.12 -3.55
N ILE A 54 -14.98 -10.40 -3.64
CA ILE A 54 -14.14 -11.50 -3.15
C ILE A 54 -12.78 -11.53 -3.86
N PRO A 55 -12.70 -11.47 -5.21
CA PRO A 55 -11.40 -11.40 -5.88
C PRO A 55 -10.65 -10.10 -5.55
N CYS A 56 -11.32 -8.97 -5.36
CA CYS A 56 -10.66 -7.73 -4.91
C CYS A 56 -10.02 -7.88 -3.52
N ILE A 57 -10.71 -8.50 -2.57
CA ILE A 57 -10.15 -8.82 -1.24
C ILE A 57 -8.89 -9.68 -1.37
N LYS A 58 -8.90 -10.68 -2.27
CA LYS A 58 -7.71 -11.53 -2.50
C LYS A 58 -6.54 -10.73 -3.07
N ALA A 59 -6.78 -9.85 -4.05
CA ALA A 59 -5.75 -8.99 -4.63
C ALA A 59 -5.14 -8.03 -3.59
N ILE A 60 -5.99 -7.40 -2.77
CA ILE A 60 -5.53 -6.52 -1.68
C ILE A 60 -4.61 -7.31 -0.74
N ARG A 61 -5.04 -8.49 -0.26
CA ARG A 61 -4.22 -9.31 0.64
C ARG A 61 -2.87 -9.69 0.05
N LEU A 62 -2.84 -10.01 -1.24
CA LEU A 62 -1.61 -10.41 -1.93
C LEU A 62 -0.58 -9.27 -1.94
N HIS A 63 -1.00 -8.06 -2.29
CA HIS A 63 -0.09 -6.93 -2.47
C HIS A 63 0.20 -6.16 -1.18
N THR A 64 -0.67 -6.22 -0.18
CA THR A 64 -0.53 -5.45 1.07
C THR A 64 -0.04 -6.28 2.24
N GLY A 65 -0.20 -7.61 2.17
CA GLY A 65 0.03 -8.52 3.29
C GLY A 65 -1.02 -8.41 4.40
N TRP A 66 -2.13 -7.73 4.16
CA TRP A 66 -3.20 -7.55 5.16
C TRP A 66 -3.91 -8.85 5.52
N GLY A 67 -4.44 -8.87 6.74
CA GLY A 67 -5.33 -9.93 7.19
C GLY A 67 -6.69 -9.89 6.47
N LEU A 68 -7.42 -11.02 6.49
CA LEU A 68 -8.75 -11.09 5.86
C LEU A 68 -9.71 -10.02 6.41
N LYS A 69 -9.65 -9.77 7.72
CA LYS A 69 -10.48 -8.77 8.39
C LYS A 69 -10.19 -7.36 7.85
N GLU A 70 -8.93 -6.96 7.80
CA GLU A 70 -8.50 -5.63 7.33
C GLU A 70 -8.89 -5.39 5.87
N SER A 71 -8.63 -6.38 5.00
CA SER A 71 -9.02 -6.28 3.59
C SER A 71 -10.54 -6.26 3.40
N LYS A 72 -11.29 -6.98 4.23
CA LYS A 72 -12.76 -6.95 4.21
C LYS A 72 -13.27 -5.57 4.64
N GLU A 73 -12.79 -5.05 5.77
CA GLU A 73 -13.21 -3.75 6.29
C GLU A 73 -12.89 -2.61 5.31
N TRP A 74 -11.76 -2.69 4.63
CA TRP A 74 -11.39 -1.71 3.60
C TRP A 74 -12.35 -1.74 2.40
N THR A 75 -12.72 -2.94 1.92
CA THR A 75 -13.71 -3.09 0.83
C THR A 75 -15.15 -2.79 1.27
N ASP A 76 -15.49 -3.01 2.55
CA ASP A 76 -16.80 -2.63 3.10
C ASP A 76 -17.02 -1.11 2.99
N PHE A 77 -15.96 -0.31 3.03
CA PHE A 77 -16.07 1.14 2.87
C PHE A 77 -16.53 1.56 1.47
N LEU A 78 -16.17 0.78 0.44
CA LEU A 78 -16.50 1.06 -0.96
C LEU A 78 -17.85 0.45 -1.40
N VAL A 79 -18.18 -0.75 -0.90
CA VAL A 79 -19.36 -1.51 -1.36
C VAL A 79 -20.49 -1.52 -0.33
N GLY A 80 -20.16 -1.33 0.94
CA GLY A 80 -21.05 -1.57 2.06
C GLY A 80 -20.75 -2.88 2.77
N GLY A 81 -21.41 -3.08 3.91
CA GLY A 81 -21.16 -4.21 4.78
C GLY A 81 -22.38 -4.61 5.59
N TRP A 82 -22.40 -5.87 6.01
CA TRP A 82 -23.37 -6.38 6.99
C TRP A 82 -23.01 -5.90 8.40
N LYS A 83 -23.98 -5.35 9.12
CA LYS A 83 -23.87 -5.02 10.56
C LYS A 83 -25.05 -5.68 11.29
N GLY A 84 -24.75 -6.74 12.04
CA GLY A 84 -25.79 -7.63 12.55
C GLY A 84 -26.57 -8.24 11.39
N ASP A 85 -27.90 -8.18 11.47
CA ASP A 85 -28.80 -8.79 10.48
C ASP A 85 -29.20 -7.85 9.33
N LYS A 86 -28.53 -6.68 9.20
CA LYS A 86 -28.87 -5.67 8.19
C LYS A 86 -27.68 -5.34 7.28
N TRP A 87 -27.95 -5.24 5.99
CA TRP A 87 -27.01 -4.76 4.98
C TRP A 87 -27.03 -3.23 4.93
N TYR A 88 -25.85 -2.61 5.00
CA TYR A 88 -25.68 -1.17 4.86
C TYR A 88 -24.83 -0.90 3.60
N PRO A 89 -25.42 -0.34 2.53
CA PRO A 89 -24.66 0.03 1.34
C PRO A 89 -23.67 1.16 1.66
N ALA A 90 -22.55 1.19 0.95
CA ALA A 90 -21.64 2.33 1.01
C ALA A 90 -22.33 3.60 0.47
N ALA A 91 -21.84 4.77 0.89
CA ALA A 91 -22.31 6.03 0.34
C ALA A 91 -21.93 6.15 -1.15
N THR A 92 -22.74 6.84 -1.93
CA THR A 92 -22.43 7.13 -3.34
C THR A 92 -21.15 7.95 -3.44
N ASN A 93 -20.30 7.67 -4.43
CA ASN A 93 -19.01 8.35 -4.67
C ASN A 93 -17.99 8.20 -3.54
N THR A 94 -18.07 7.12 -2.76
CA THR A 94 -17.06 6.83 -1.75
C THR A 94 -15.74 6.46 -2.42
N LYS A 95 -14.66 7.12 -2.00
CA LYS A 95 -13.30 6.80 -2.41
C LYS A 95 -12.58 6.19 -1.22
N GLN A 96 -11.69 5.25 -1.49
CA GLN A 96 -10.85 4.68 -0.46
C GLN A 96 -9.43 4.52 -0.97
N SER A 97 -8.48 4.91 -0.12
CA SER A 97 -7.06 4.89 -0.44
C SER A 97 -6.33 3.84 0.40
N ILE A 98 -5.26 3.30 -0.17
CA ILE A 98 -4.35 2.38 0.50
C ILE A 98 -2.90 2.71 0.11
N THR A 99 -2.05 2.80 1.12
CA THR A 99 -0.62 3.11 0.93
C THR A 99 0.17 1.81 0.94
N LEU A 100 0.91 1.55 -0.14
CA LEU A 100 1.83 0.42 -0.27
C LEU A 100 3.27 0.88 -0.13
N LYS A 101 4.15 -0.04 0.30
CA LYS A 101 5.56 0.26 0.59
C LYS A 101 6.39 0.48 -0.68
N THR A 102 6.02 -0.20 -1.76
CA THR A 102 6.72 -0.15 -3.05
C THR A 102 5.80 0.32 -4.17
N PRO A 103 6.34 1.02 -5.17
CA PRO A 103 5.56 1.47 -6.33
C PRO A 103 5.06 0.30 -7.17
N GLU A 104 5.88 -0.74 -7.32
CA GLU A 104 5.52 -1.96 -8.03
C GLU A 104 4.31 -2.67 -7.40
N ALA A 105 4.25 -2.77 -6.07
CA ALA A 105 3.09 -3.35 -5.40
C ALA A 105 1.83 -2.50 -5.62
N ALA A 106 1.96 -1.17 -5.63
CA ALA A 106 0.84 -0.27 -5.89
C ALA A 106 0.34 -0.37 -7.34
N GLU A 107 1.25 -0.43 -8.32
CA GLU A 107 0.92 -0.60 -9.74
C GLU A 107 0.27 -1.96 -10.01
N ASN A 108 0.83 -3.03 -9.46
CA ASN A 108 0.27 -4.37 -9.60
C ASN A 108 -1.10 -4.47 -8.93
N LEU A 109 -1.28 -3.89 -7.73
CA LEU A 109 -2.59 -3.85 -7.08
C LEU A 109 -3.61 -3.10 -7.93
N LEU A 110 -3.28 -1.91 -8.43
CA LEU A 110 -4.21 -1.15 -9.26
C LEU A 110 -4.54 -1.90 -10.55
N ARG A 111 -3.56 -2.54 -11.19
CA ARG A 111 -3.76 -3.35 -12.39
C ARG A 111 -4.70 -4.54 -12.15
N ASP A 112 -4.50 -5.26 -11.04
CA ASP A 112 -5.35 -6.39 -10.68
C ASP A 112 -6.77 -5.93 -10.36
N LEU A 113 -6.92 -4.86 -9.58
CA LEU A 113 -8.23 -4.29 -9.26
C LEU A 113 -8.93 -3.77 -10.52
N ALA A 114 -8.22 -3.12 -11.43
CA ALA A 114 -8.76 -2.67 -12.71
C ALA A 114 -9.18 -3.86 -13.59
N GLY A 115 -8.41 -4.94 -13.62
CA GLY A 115 -8.76 -6.19 -14.30
C GLY A 115 -10.02 -6.86 -13.74
N LEU A 116 -10.35 -6.58 -12.47
CA LEU A 116 -11.58 -7.03 -11.80
C LEU A 116 -12.75 -6.03 -11.95
N GLY A 117 -12.56 -4.93 -12.68
CA GLY A 117 -13.59 -3.93 -12.95
C GLY A 117 -13.65 -2.76 -11.96
N CYS A 118 -12.66 -2.61 -11.08
CA CYS A 118 -12.54 -1.43 -10.22
C CYS A 118 -11.92 -0.24 -10.96
N GLU A 119 -12.28 0.97 -10.56
CA GLU A 119 -11.72 2.21 -11.09
C GLU A 119 -10.90 2.92 -10.03
N GLY A 120 -9.72 3.42 -10.41
CA GLY A 120 -8.82 4.09 -9.48
C GLY A 120 -7.56 4.67 -10.12
N TYR A 121 -6.73 5.30 -9.31
CA TYR A 121 -5.49 5.94 -9.73
C TYR A 121 -4.39 5.82 -8.66
N LEU A 122 -3.15 6.04 -9.10
CA LEU A 122 -1.97 6.14 -8.23
C LEU A 122 -1.66 7.60 -7.91
N SER A 123 -1.26 7.88 -6.67
CA SER A 123 -0.72 9.17 -6.22
C SER A 123 0.47 8.99 -5.30
#